data_AF-V1GXF8-F1
#
_entry.id   AF-V1GXF8-F1
#
_cell.length_a   1.000
_cell.length_b   1.000
_cell.length_c   1.000
_cell.angle_alpha   90.00
_cell.angle_beta   90.00
_cell.angle_gamma   90.00
#
_symmetry.space_group_name_H-M   'P 1'
#
loop_
_entity.id
_entity.type
_entity.pdbx_description
1 polymer ?
#
loop_
_entity_poly.entity_id
_entity_poly.type
_entity_poly.pdbx_seq_one_letter_code
_entity_poly.pdbx_strand_id
1 'polypeptide(L)'
;AMYLSQHGESTSQNIAEFCTEWGIDTSLQQAGGLRPEGPRLTRSPRQIVMLQRKAGKPGEGLGKTTGWIHRATLLARGVKMIPAVSYQKIDDDGLHLLIGGEPQLLEVDHVVICAGQEPRRELADPLRAAGKTVHLIGGCDVAMELDARRAIAQGTRLALEI
;
A
#
# COMPACT_ATOMS: atom_id res chain seq x y z
N ALA A 1 -1.34 -5.47 -0.64
CA ALA A 1 -2.62 -6.07 -1.09
C ALA A 1 -2.78 -6.09 -2.61
N MET A 2 -2.51 -5.00 -3.35
CA MET A 2 -2.65 -4.97 -4.84
C MET A 2 -2.00 -6.17 -5.54
N TYR A 3 -0.76 -6.49 -5.16
CA TYR A 3 -0.02 -7.63 -5.70
C TYR A 3 -0.71 -8.98 -5.41
N LEU A 4 -1.07 -9.23 -4.15
CA LEU A 4 -1.67 -10.49 -3.71
C LEU A 4 -3.10 -10.69 -4.20
N SER A 5 -3.81 -9.60 -4.53
CA SER A 5 -5.20 -9.63 -5.03
C SER A 5 -5.30 -9.63 -6.55
N GLN A 6 -4.17 -9.55 -7.26
CA GLN A 6 -4.16 -9.55 -8.71
C GLN A 6 -4.67 -10.89 -9.24
N HIS A 7 -5.69 -10.82 -10.10
CA HIS A 7 -6.17 -11.97 -10.86
C HIS A 7 -5.68 -11.83 -12.29
N GLY A 8 -4.93 -12.83 -12.79
CA GLY A 8 -4.38 -12.81 -14.15
C GLY A 8 -3.44 -11.63 -14.41
N GLU A 9 -3.36 -11.22 -15.67
CA GLU A 9 -2.50 -10.11 -16.11
C GLU A 9 -3.02 -8.75 -15.64
N SER A 10 -2.13 -7.77 -15.56
CA SER A 10 -2.49 -6.41 -15.19
C SER A 10 -3.05 -5.66 -16.40
N THR A 11 -4.22 -5.04 -16.23
CA THR A 11 -4.83 -4.18 -17.26
C THR A 11 -4.06 -2.89 -17.51
N SER A 12 -3.06 -2.56 -16.69
CA SER A 12 -2.19 -1.39 -16.87
C SER A 12 -1.43 -1.37 -18.21
N GLN A 13 -1.37 -2.50 -18.92
CA GLN A 13 -0.74 -2.62 -20.24
C GLN A 13 -1.73 -3.07 -21.35
N ASN A 14 -3.03 -3.15 -21.04
CA ASN A 14 -4.06 -3.57 -21.99
C ASN A 14 -5.20 -2.55 -22.00
N ILE A 15 -5.27 -1.76 -23.07
CA ILE A 15 -6.25 -0.67 -23.22
C ILE A 15 -7.69 -1.21 -23.17
N ALA A 16 -7.98 -2.30 -23.89
CA ALA A 16 -9.33 -2.83 -24.01
C ALA A 16 -9.84 -3.40 -22.67
N GLU A 17 -8.97 -4.10 -21.94
CA GLU A 17 -9.29 -4.63 -20.63
C GLU A 17 -9.40 -3.52 -19.59
N PHE A 18 -8.53 -2.51 -19.62
CA PHE A 18 -8.66 -1.34 -18.74
C PHE A 18 -10.01 -0.65 -18.94
N CYS A 19 -10.42 -0.41 -20.18
CA CYS A 19 -11.73 0.19 -20.47
C CYS A 19 -12.88 -0.69 -19.96
N THR A 20 -12.77 -2.01 -20.06
CA THR A 20 -13.80 -2.92 -19.53
C THR A 20 -13.82 -2.93 -18.00
N GLU A 21 -12.65 -2.96 -17.37
CA GLU A 21 -12.48 -2.93 -15.92
C GLU A 21 -13.12 -1.67 -15.34
N TRP A 22 -12.86 -0.50 -15.94
CA TRP A 22 -13.36 0.79 -15.46
C TRP A 22 -14.74 1.19 -16.01
N GLY A 23 -15.37 0.34 -16.83
CA GLY A 23 -16.70 0.61 -17.37
C GLY A 23 -16.75 1.74 -18.39
N ILE A 24 -15.68 1.92 -19.16
CA ILE A 24 -15.55 2.94 -20.21
C ILE A 24 -16.20 2.44 -21.51
N ASP A 25 -17.20 3.16 -22.00
CA ASP A 25 -17.81 2.94 -23.31
C ASP A 25 -16.90 3.55 -24.39
N THR A 26 -16.16 2.70 -25.10
CA THR A 26 -15.25 3.14 -26.16
C THR A 26 -15.97 3.58 -27.43
N SER A 27 -17.28 3.32 -27.57
CA SER A 27 -18.09 3.85 -28.68
C SER A 27 -18.51 5.31 -28.46
N LEU A 28 -18.41 5.79 -27.20
CA LEU A 28 -18.81 7.14 -26.77
C LEU A 28 -20.28 7.48 -27.07
N GLN A 29 -21.14 6.47 -27.14
CA GLN A 29 -22.58 6.65 -27.38
C GLN A 29 -23.35 6.86 -26.08
N GLN A 30 -22.82 6.38 -24.96
CA GLN A 30 -23.43 6.56 -23.64
C GLN A 30 -23.07 7.91 -23.03
N ALA A 31 -23.96 8.45 -22.19
CA ALA A 31 -23.73 9.70 -21.48
C ALA A 31 -22.43 9.65 -20.67
N GLY A 32 -21.52 10.60 -20.94
CA GLY A 32 -20.21 10.66 -20.29
C GLY A 32 -19.26 9.50 -20.63
N GLY A 33 -19.57 8.67 -21.64
CA GLY A 33 -18.75 7.53 -22.03
C GLY A 33 -18.74 6.40 -20.98
N LEU A 34 -19.81 6.25 -20.21
CA LEU A 34 -19.94 5.23 -19.16
C LEU A 34 -20.82 4.08 -19.64
N ARG A 35 -20.33 2.84 -19.54
CA ARG A 35 -21.11 1.65 -19.86
C ARG A 35 -22.28 1.50 -18.87
N PRO A 36 -23.49 1.14 -19.31
CA PRO A 36 -24.66 0.99 -18.44
C PRO A 36 -24.48 -0.13 -17.40
N GLU A 37 -23.71 -1.17 -17.73
CA GLU A 37 -23.34 -2.24 -16.78
C GLU A 37 -22.31 -1.81 -15.71
N GLY A 38 -21.69 -0.65 -15.86
CA GLY A 38 -20.64 -0.15 -14.97
C GLY A 38 -19.30 -0.92 -15.03
N PRO A 39 -18.41 -0.66 -14.06
CA PRO A 39 -17.10 -1.30 -13.95
C PRO A 39 -17.18 -2.82 -13.74
N ARG A 40 -16.32 -3.59 -14.41
CA ARG A 40 -16.23 -5.05 -14.27
C ARG A 40 -14.85 -5.48 -13.80
N LEU A 41 -14.65 -5.46 -12.48
CA LEU A 41 -13.42 -5.95 -11.85
C LEU A 41 -13.53 -7.42 -11.49
N THR A 42 -12.52 -8.20 -11.87
CA THR A 42 -12.40 -9.60 -11.43
C THR A 42 -12.11 -9.66 -9.93
N ARG A 43 -12.73 -10.62 -9.24
CA ARG A 43 -12.49 -10.87 -7.81
C ARG A 43 -11.05 -11.33 -7.58
N SER A 44 -10.54 -11.04 -6.39
CA SER A 44 -9.25 -11.54 -5.92
C SER A 44 -9.27 -13.08 -5.89
N PRO A 45 -8.18 -13.76 -6.31
CA PRO A 45 -8.05 -15.21 -6.15
C PRO A 45 -7.82 -15.63 -4.69
N ARG A 46 -7.63 -14.66 -3.78
CA ARG A 46 -7.40 -14.85 -2.35
C ARG A 46 -8.40 -14.04 -1.52
N GLN A 47 -8.73 -14.54 -0.34
CA GLN A 47 -9.40 -13.73 0.68
C GLN A 47 -8.34 -12.91 1.42
N ILE A 48 -8.49 -11.58 1.41
CA ILE A 48 -7.49 -10.67 2.00
C ILE A 48 -8.21 -9.71 2.94
N VAL A 49 -7.69 -9.59 4.15
CA VAL A 49 -8.10 -8.60 5.15
C VAL A 49 -6.89 -7.70 5.43
N MET A 50 -7.05 -6.39 5.19
CA MET A 50 -6.06 -5.38 5.56
C MET A 50 -6.44 -4.76 6.90
N LEU A 51 -5.45 -4.60 7.77
CA LEU A 51 -5.64 -4.18 9.15
C LEU A 51 -4.78 -2.96 9.48
N GLN A 52 -5.28 -2.05 10.30
CA GLN A 52 -4.47 -0.95 10.86
C GLN A 52 -4.92 -0.56 12.27
N ARG A 53 -3.97 -0.11 13.09
CA ARG A 53 -4.24 0.39 14.46
C ARG A 53 -4.99 1.72 14.47
N LYS A 54 -4.72 2.60 13.50
CA LYS A 54 -5.37 3.91 13.43
C LYS A 54 -6.86 3.75 13.10
N ALA A 55 -7.71 4.54 13.77
CA ALA A 55 -9.15 4.51 13.55
C ALA A 55 -9.60 5.20 12.24
N GLY A 56 -8.76 6.05 11.66
CA GLY A 56 -9.04 6.72 10.39
C GLY A 56 -9.25 5.75 9.23
N LYS A 57 -9.74 6.26 8.10
CA LYS A 57 -10.10 5.40 6.97
C LYS A 57 -8.84 4.75 6.38
N PRO A 58 -8.79 3.42 6.19
CA PRO A 58 -7.65 2.78 5.54
C PRO A 58 -7.37 3.41 4.17
N GLY A 59 -6.11 3.83 3.98
CA GLY A 59 -5.67 4.53 2.77
C GLY A 59 -5.93 6.04 2.73
N GLU A 60 -6.39 6.67 3.81
CA GLU A 60 -6.58 8.13 3.90
C GLU A 60 -5.29 8.92 3.71
N GLY A 61 -4.15 8.39 4.17
CA GLY A 61 -2.83 8.99 4.00
C GLY A 61 -2.16 8.73 2.63
N LEU A 62 -2.86 8.09 1.67
CA LEU A 62 -2.32 7.87 0.34
C LEU A 62 -2.30 9.18 -0.47
N GLY A 63 -1.56 9.19 -1.58
CA GLY A 63 -1.48 10.33 -2.49
C GLY A 63 -2.87 10.83 -2.90
N LYS A 64 -3.10 12.15 -2.81
CA LYS A 64 -4.43 12.78 -2.97
C LYS A 64 -5.14 12.40 -4.28
N THR A 65 -4.38 12.23 -5.37
CA THR A 65 -4.91 11.96 -6.72
C THR A 65 -4.91 10.48 -7.11
N THR A 66 -4.18 9.63 -6.40
CA THR A 66 -3.97 8.21 -6.78
C THR A 66 -4.50 7.23 -5.73
N GLY A 67 -4.58 7.64 -4.46
CA GLY A 67 -4.98 6.76 -3.36
C GLY A 67 -6.38 6.19 -3.50
N TRP A 68 -7.30 6.97 -4.10
CA TRP A 68 -8.66 6.53 -4.34
C TRP A 68 -8.74 5.39 -5.37
N ILE A 69 -7.85 5.37 -6.37
CA ILE A 69 -7.80 4.35 -7.43
C ILE A 69 -7.51 3.00 -6.77
N HIS A 70 -6.43 2.91 -6.01
CA HIS A 70 -6.06 1.66 -5.31
C HIS A 70 -7.14 1.20 -4.34
N ARG A 71 -7.77 2.12 -3.62
CA ARG A 71 -8.85 1.76 -2.69
C ARG A 71 -10.06 1.18 -3.43
N ALA A 72 -10.48 1.83 -4.52
CA ALA A 72 -11.59 1.36 -5.35
C ALA A 72 -11.30 -0.02 -5.93
N THR A 73 -10.11 -0.22 -6.50
CA THR A 73 -9.68 -1.51 -7.05
C THR A 73 -9.69 -2.62 -6.00
N LEU A 74 -9.13 -2.37 -4.81
CA LEU A 74 -9.09 -3.37 -3.74
C LEU A 74 -10.49 -3.74 -3.22
N LEU A 75 -11.37 -2.76 -3.04
CA LEU A 75 -12.76 -3.01 -2.61
C LEU A 75 -13.52 -3.83 -3.65
N ALA A 76 -13.40 -3.49 -4.93
CA ALA A 76 -14.04 -4.22 -6.02
C ALA A 76 -13.50 -5.67 -6.13
N ARG A 77 -12.20 -5.87 -5.88
CA ARG A 77 -11.59 -7.21 -5.75
C ARG A 77 -12.05 -7.99 -4.53
N GLY A 78 -12.80 -7.36 -3.60
CA GLY A 78 -13.33 -7.98 -2.40
C GLY A 78 -12.39 -7.96 -1.19
N VAL A 79 -11.33 -7.17 -1.22
CA VAL A 79 -10.42 -7.02 -0.08
C VAL A 79 -11.13 -6.26 1.05
N LYS A 80 -11.17 -6.88 2.24
CA LYS A 80 -11.71 -6.23 3.45
C LYS A 80 -10.66 -5.32 4.05
N MET A 81 -11.06 -4.18 4.59
CA MET A 81 -10.17 -3.23 5.27
C MET A 81 -10.77 -2.87 6.62
N ILE A 82 -10.06 -3.16 7.72
CA ILE A 82 -10.55 -2.97 9.08
C ILE A 82 -9.59 -2.03 9.83
N PRO A 83 -10.02 -0.80 10.18
CA PRO A 83 -9.25 0.10 11.02
C PRO A 83 -9.45 -0.21 12.51
N ALA A 84 -8.78 0.56 13.38
CA ALA A 84 -8.96 0.51 14.83
C ALA A 84 -8.75 -0.88 15.46
N VAL A 85 -7.81 -1.68 14.95
CA VAL A 85 -7.52 -3.00 15.52
C VAL A 85 -6.40 -2.97 16.54
N SER A 86 -6.47 -3.85 17.54
CA SER A 86 -5.38 -4.13 18.47
C SER A 86 -4.93 -5.58 18.34
N TYR A 87 -3.72 -5.80 17.83
CA TYR A 87 -3.13 -7.14 17.67
C TYR A 87 -2.81 -7.75 19.04
N GLN A 88 -3.26 -8.99 19.27
CA GLN A 88 -3.00 -9.70 20.53
C GLN A 88 -1.87 -10.71 20.38
N LYS A 89 -2.03 -11.69 19.48
CA LYS A 89 -1.04 -12.74 19.23
C LYS A 89 -1.24 -13.38 17.85
N ILE A 90 -0.22 -14.12 17.43
CA ILE A 90 -0.25 -15.02 16.27
C ILE A 90 0.11 -16.41 16.81
N ASP A 91 -0.69 -17.39 16.49
CA ASP A 91 -0.43 -18.81 16.79
C ASP A 91 -1.04 -19.70 15.69
N ASP A 92 -1.11 -21.00 15.96
CA ASP A 92 -1.57 -22.00 15.00
C ASP A 92 -3.05 -21.83 14.60
N ASP A 93 -3.87 -21.17 15.44
CA ASP A 93 -5.28 -20.87 15.13
C ASP A 93 -5.39 -19.63 14.20
N GLY A 94 -4.36 -18.79 14.14
CA GLY A 94 -4.28 -17.63 13.24
C GLY A 94 -3.97 -16.32 13.96
N LEU A 95 -4.61 -15.23 13.51
CA LEU A 95 -4.36 -13.88 14.02
C LEU A 95 -5.45 -13.43 15.00
N HIS A 96 -5.06 -13.28 16.27
CA HIS A 96 -5.94 -12.84 17.35
C HIS A 96 -5.93 -11.31 17.48
N LEU A 97 -7.10 -10.69 17.48
CA LEU A 97 -7.31 -9.24 17.46
C LEU A 97 -8.35 -8.81 18.49
N LEU A 98 -8.32 -7.53 18.87
CA LEU A 98 -9.48 -6.83 19.42
C LEU A 98 -9.98 -5.80 18.41
N ILE A 99 -11.30 -5.75 18.19
CA ILE A 99 -11.96 -4.77 17.33
C ILE A 99 -13.07 -4.11 18.14
N GLY A 100 -12.92 -2.83 18.45
CA GLY A 100 -13.84 -2.15 19.37
C GLY A 100 -13.83 -2.72 20.80
N GLY A 101 -12.73 -3.37 21.19
CA GLY A 101 -12.60 -4.07 22.48
C GLY A 101 -13.05 -5.54 22.45
N GLU A 102 -13.75 -5.96 21.40
CA GLU A 102 -14.26 -7.33 21.27
C GLU A 102 -13.20 -8.26 20.66
N PRO A 103 -12.94 -9.44 21.28
CA PRO A 103 -12.06 -10.46 20.71
C PRO A 103 -12.55 -10.98 19.36
N GLN A 104 -11.63 -11.09 18.42
CA GLN A 104 -11.84 -11.63 17.08
C GLN A 104 -10.65 -12.51 16.70
N LEU A 105 -10.94 -13.68 16.13
CA LEU A 105 -9.94 -14.56 15.52
C LEU A 105 -10.08 -14.46 13.99
N LEU A 106 -8.98 -14.18 13.31
CA LEU A 106 -8.88 -14.36 11.86
C LEU A 106 -8.09 -15.65 11.60
N GLU A 107 -8.81 -16.71 11.25
CA GLU A 107 -8.24 -17.97 10.75
C GLU A 107 -7.65 -17.70 9.35
N VAL A 108 -6.35 -17.46 9.28
CA VAL A 108 -5.64 -17.09 8.05
C VAL A 108 -4.43 -17.98 7.82
N ASP A 109 -4.19 -18.33 6.56
CA ASP A 109 -3.01 -19.13 6.18
C ASP A 109 -1.69 -18.36 6.35
N HIS A 110 -1.76 -17.02 6.19
CA HIS A 110 -0.58 -16.16 6.21
C HIS A 110 -0.85 -14.79 6.82
N VAL A 111 0.11 -14.30 7.60
CA VAL A 111 0.17 -12.91 8.08
C VAL A 111 1.32 -12.19 7.39
N VAL A 112 1.00 -11.15 6.60
CA VAL A 112 1.99 -10.33 5.89
C VAL A 112 2.25 -9.04 6.64
N ILE A 113 3.51 -8.82 7.06
CA ILE A 113 3.90 -7.67 7.86
C ILE A 113 4.25 -6.47 6.97
N CYS A 114 3.37 -5.47 6.95
CA CYS A 114 3.57 -4.19 6.28
C CYS A 114 3.56 -3.03 7.30
N ALA A 115 4.39 -3.13 8.35
CA ALA A 115 4.31 -2.29 9.55
C ALA A 115 5.18 -1.02 9.56
N GLY A 116 5.72 -0.62 8.40
CA GLY A 116 6.61 0.54 8.27
C GLY A 116 8.07 0.14 8.09
N GLN A 117 8.96 1.10 8.26
CA GLN A 117 10.40 0.98 8.00
C GLN A 117 11.20 1.75 9.05
N GLU A 118 12.40 1.27 9.36
CA GLU A 118 13.36 1.93 10.24
C GLU A 118 14.62 2.34 9.47
N PRO A 119 15.29 3.46 9.84
CA PRO A 119 16.54 3.85 9.19
C PRO A 119 17.66 2.84 9.48
N ARG A 120 18.35 2.38 8.42
CA ARG A 120 19.52 1.51 8.56
C ARG A 120 20.81 2.32 8.56
N ARG A 121 21.47 2.43 9.72
CA ARG A 121 22.64 3.32 9.95
C ARG A 121 23.91 2.61 10.45
N GLU A 122 24.00 1.30 10.26
CA GLU A 122 25.09 0.46 10.81
C GLU A 122 26.51 0.97 10.52
N LEU A 123 26.72 1.66 9.39
CA LEU A 123 28.04 2.21 9.02
C LEU A 123 28.28 3.65 9.49
N ALA A 124 27.23 4.38 9.89
CA ALA A 124 27.31 5.81 10.14
C ALA A 124 28.26 6.14 11.31
N ASP A 125 28.06 5.49 12.45
CA ASP A 125 28.86 5.74 13.64
C ASP A 125 30.27 5.14 13.56
N PRO A 126 30.48 3.90 13.04
CA PRO A 126 31.82 3.38 12.80
C PRO A 126 32.68 4.28 11.89
N LEU A 127 32.11 4.82 10.82
CA LEU A 127 32.85 5.71 9.90
C LEU A 127 33.21 7.05 10.56
N ARG A 128 32.30 7.62 11.36
CA ARG A 128 32.59 8.83 12.16
C ARG A 128 33.69 8.58 13.19
N ALA A 129 33.65 7.45 13.90
CA ALA A 129 34.67 7.07 14.86
C ALA A 129 36.05 6.87 14.21
N ALA A 130 36.08 6.43 12.94
CA ALA A 130 37.29 6.33 12.13
C ALA A 130 37.76 7.68 11.53
N GLY A 131 37.20 8.81 11.97
CA GLY A 131 37.58 10.15 11.53
C GLY A 131 37.18 10.46 10.08
N LYS A 132 36.21 9.75 9.51
CA LYS A 132 35.71 10.01 8.16
C LYS A 132 34.56 11.01 8.19
N THR A 133 34.52 11.89 7.20
CA THR A 133 33.32 12.71 6.92
C THR A 133 32.22 11.81 6.38
N VAL A 134 31.03 11.88 6.98
CA VAL A 134 29.89 11.01 6.64
C VAL A 134 28.64 11.87 6.44
N HIS A 135 27.95 11.64 5.32
CA HIS A 135 26.64 12.23 5.03
C HIS A 135 25.59 11.11 4.96
N LEU A 136 24.40 11.37 5.48
CA LEU A 136 23.25 10.46 5.39
C LEU A 136 22.19 11.09 4.47
N ILE A 137 21.66 10.31 3.54
CA ILE A 137 20.61 10.73 2.62
C ILE A 137 19.54 9.63 2.48
N GLY A 138 18.28 10.01 2.25
CA GLY A 138 17.20 9.06 2.01
C GLY A 138 16.89 8.19 3.22
N GLY A 139 16.77 6.87 3.01
CA GLY A 139 16.22 5.92 4.00
C GLY A 139 17.07 5.73 5.23
N CYS A 140 18.39 5.80 5.08
CA CYS A 140 19.30 5.74 6.23
C CYS A 140 19.27 7.01 7.07
N ASP A 141 18.82 8.14 6.51
CA ASP A 141 18.57 9.35 7.27
C ASP A 141 17.19 9.30 7.95
N VAL A 142 16.09 9.34 7.19
CA VAL A 142 14.74 9.28 7.76
C VAL A 142 13.90 8.28 6.97
N ALA A 143 13.43 7.22 7.63
CA ALA A 143 12.59 6.17 7.03
C ALA A 143 11.08 6.48 7.12
N MET A 144 10.66 7.30 8.10
CA MET A 144 9.26 7.66 8.27
C MET A 144 8.79 8.52 7.08
N GLU A 145 7.76 8.07 6.38
CA GLU A 145 7.21 8.74 5.20
C GLU A 145 8.23 9.00 4.09
N LEU A 146 9.32 8.22 4.00
CA LEU A 146 10.24 8.37 2.90
C LEU A 146 9.61 7.86 1.62
N ASP A 147 9.22 8.79 0.76
CA ASP A 147 9.01 8.50 -0.64
C ASP A 147 10.31 8.70 -1.45
N ALA A 148 10.35 8.10 -2.64
CA ALA A 148 11.48 8.26 -3.56
C ALA A 148 11.78 9.74 -3.86
N ARG A 149 10.75 10.59 -3.85
CA ARG A 149 10.89 12.04 -4.10
C ARG A 149 11.82 12.69 -3.08
N ARG A 150 11.62 12.42 -1.78
CA ARG A 150 12.47 12.99 -0.72
C ARG A 150 13.89 12.44 -0.80
N ALA A 151 14.06 11.14 -1.02
CA ALA A 151 15.38 10.52 -1.15
C ALA A 151 16.19 11.13 -2.31
N ILE A 152 15.58 11.25 -3.48
CA ILE A 152 16.19 11.86 -4.67
C ILE A 152 16.54 13.32 -4.38
N ALA A 153 15.59 14.11 -3.89
CA ALA A 153 15.82 15.54 -3.62
C ALA A 153 16.92 15.78 -2.59
N GLN A 154 17.03 14.93 -1.56
CA GLN A 154 18.09 15.04 -0.56
C GLN A 154 19.46 14.73 -1.15
N GLY A 155 19.58 13.67 -1.94
CA GLY A 155 20.82 13.35 -2.66
C GLY A 155 21.22 14.46 -3.64
N THR A 156 20.27 14.99 -4.39
CA THR A 156 20.51 16.09 -5.34
C THR A 156 21.00 17.35 -4.63
N ARG A 157 20.37 17.76 -3.51
CA ARG A 157 20.82 18.94 -2.76
C ARG A 157 22.23 18.78 -2.24
N LEU A 158 22.54 17.64 -1.61
CA LEU A 158 23.88 17.37 -1.11
C LEU A 158 24.93 17.41 -2.23
N ALA A 159 24.62 16.82 -3.39
CA ALA A 159 25.53 16.82 -4.54
C ALA A 159 25.79 18.21 -5.14
N LEU A 160 24.88 19.17 -4.96
CA LEU A 160 25.03 20.54 -5.46
C LEU A 160 25.73 21.47 -4.45
N GLU A 161 25.84 21.06 -3.20
CA GLU A 161 26.43 21.86 -2.10
C GLU A 161 27.86 21.44 -1.73
N ILE A 162 28.23 20.17 -1.96
CA ILE A 162 29.51 19.57 -1.51
C ILE A 162 30.71 19.90 -2.41
#